data_AF-A0A976L1K3-F1
#
_entry.id   AF-A0A976L1K3-F1
#
_cell.length_a   1.000
_cell.length_b   1.000
_cell.length_c   1.000
_cell.angle_alpha   90.00
_cell.angle_beta   90.00
_cell.angle_gamma   90.00
#
_symmetry.space_group_name_H-M   'P 1'
#
loop_
_entity.id
_entity.type
_entity.pdbx_description
1 polymer ?
#
loop_
_entity_poly.entity_id
_entity_poly.type
_entity_poly.pdbx_seq_one_letter_code
_entity_poly.pdbx_strand_id
1 'polypeptide(L)'
;WITGIQAAVFAFFNLDADSMDLINADYWVGIPVAYRKDNLSGLFRIFHQSSHLGDEYLLYNKIDRVNLSYESIDLKLSCDIDRAFRVYSGAGYIIHKEPSGIDPLSAQLGMEYRSPQTFLSNRIRPIAAVDLRTWEENNWNVDVSARLGVQLENIESKNRKVQLMLEYFSGHSPHGQFYNRTIEYAGLGIHFYF
;
A
#
# COMPACT_ATOMS: atom_id res chain seq x y z
N TRP A 1 -3.83 -20.30 11.69
CA TRP A 1 -3.43 -18.88 11.74
C TRP A 1 -1.91 -18.83 11.66
N ILE A 2 -1.35 -17.73 11.17
CA ILE A 2 0.08 -17.50 11.05
C ILE A 2 0.36 -16.11 11.65
N THR A 3 1.49 -15.96 12.32
CA THR A 3 1.97 -14.68 12.84
C THR A 3 3.42 -14.47 12.42
N GLY A 4 3.92 -13.25 12.52
CA GLY A 4 5.30 -12.92 12.19
C GLY A 4 5.65 -11.49 12.53
N ILE A 5 6.73 -11.01 11.91
CA ILE A 5 7.14 -9.61 11.94
C ILE A 5 7.17 -9.15 10.49
N GLN A 6 6.58 -7.99 10.24
CA GLN A 6 6.70 -7.26 8.99
C GLN A 6 7.48 -5.98 9.27
N ALA A 7 8.42 -5.65 8.40
CA ALA A 7 9.17 -4.39 8.46
C ALA A 7 9.42 -3.90 7.04
N ALA A 8 9.32 -2.59 6.84
CA ALA A 8 9.54 -1.96 5.55
C ALA A 8 10.01 -0.53 5.73
N VAL A 9 10.72 -0.01 4.72
CA VAL A 9 11.05 1.40 4.59
C VAL A 9 10.61 1.84 3.20
N PHE A 10 9.87 2.93 3.12
CA PHE A 10 9.43 3.55 1.86
C PHE A 10 10.10 4.90 1.72
N ALA A 11 10.96 5.06 0.73
CA ALA A 11 11.71 6.29 0.51
C ALA A 11 11.29 6.97 -0.80
N PHE A 12 11.14 8.29 -0.76
CA PHE A 12 10.78 9.13 -1.88
C PHE A 12 11.92 10.10 -2.17
N PHE A 13 12.37 10.17 -3.43
CA PHE A 13 13.56 10.92 -3.85
C PHE A 13 13.23 11.92 -4.96
N ASN A 14 13.92 13.07 -4.96
CA ASN A 14 13.94 14.00 -6.07
C ASN A 14 15.09 13.63 -7.02
N LEU A 15 14.80 12.95 -8.12
CA LEU A 15 15.83 12.52 -9.06
C LEU A 15 16.37 13.64 -9.96
N ASP A 16 15.69 14.79 -10.01
CA ASP A 16 16.13 15.96 -10.78
C ASP A 16 17.15 16.82 -10.02
N ALA A 17 17.31 16.61 -8.71
CA ALA A 17 18.30 17.30 -7.89
C ALA A 17 19.71 16.74 -8.12
N ASP A 18 20.73 17.59 -8.01
CA ASP A 18 22.14 17.22 -8.25
C ASP A 18 22.61 16.02 -7.40
N SER A 19 22.09 15.88 -6.18
CA SER A 19 22.39 14.79 -5.26
C SER A 19 21.32 13.69 -5.18
N MET A 20 20.29 13.72 -6.04
CA MET A 20 19.14 12.82 -5.96
C MET A 20 18.50 12.82 -4.55
N ASP A 21 18.18 14.02 -4.07
CA ASP A 21 17.84 14.29 -2.67
C ASP A 21 16.73 13.39 -2.11
N LEU A 22 16.92 12.89 -0.89
CA LEU A 22 15.86 12.20 -0.16
C LEU A 22 14.81 13.23 0.28
N ILE A 23 13.57 13.04 -0.14
CA ILE A 23 12.45 13.89 0.26
C ILE A 23 11.88 13.37 1.60
N ASN A 24 11.53 12.08 1.65
CA ASN A 24 10.92 11.46 2.84
C ASN A 24 11.24 9.96 2.90
N ALA A 25 11.38 9.45 4.12
CA ALA A 25 11.44 8.03 4.43
C ALA A 25 10.41 7.67 5.51
N ASP A 26 9.52 6.73 5.18
CA ASP A 26 8.54 6.16 6.09
C ASP A 26 9.01 4.78 6.56
N TYR A 27 9.21 4.62 7.85
CA TYR A 27 9.60 3.39 8.51
C TYR A 27 8.36 2.73 9.09
N TRP A 28 8.17 1.46 8.76
CA TRP A 28 6.98 0.71 9.16
C TRP A 28 7.41 -0.62 9.78
N VAL A 29 6.88 -0.94 10.96
CA VAL A 29 7.07 -2.25 11.62
C VAL A 29 5.76 -2.73 12.23
N GLY A 30 5.43 -4.00 12.05
CA GLY A 30 4.17 -4.53 12.55
C GLY A 30 4.19 -6.03 12.82
N ILE A 31 3.23 -6.44 13.64
CA ILE A 31 2.98 -7.83 14.01
C ILE A 31 1.62 -8.22 13.41
N PRO A 32 1.61 -8.95 12.28
CA PRO A 32 0.37 -9.46 11.70
C PRO A 32 -0.06 -10.77 12.35
N VAL A 33 -1.37 -10.96 12.47
CA VAL A 33 -2.02 -12.26 12.69
C VAL A 33 -2.94 -12.52 11.49
N ALA A 34 -2.56 -13.49 10.67
CA ALA A 34 -3.30 -13.90 9.49
C ALA A 34 -4.08 -15.20 9.74
N TYR A 35 -5.33 -15.25 9.30
CA TYR A 35 -6.17 -16.42 9.35
C TYR A 35 -6.84 -16.64 7.99
N ARG A 36 -6.95 -17.90 7.57
CA ARG A 36 -7.68 -18.27 6.35
C ARG A 36 -8.47 -19.54 6.62
N LYS A 37 -9.72 -19.53 6.17
CA LYS A 37 -10.62 -20.68 6.14
C LYS A 37 -11.38 -20.66 4.84
N ASP A 38 -11.17 -21.68 4.01
CA ASP A 38 -11.79 -21.82 2.69
C ASP A 38 -11.53 -20.59 1.79
N ASN A 39 -12.58 -19.87 1.42
CA ASN A 39 -12.53 -18.65 0.62
C ASN A 39 -12.43 -17.36 1.46
N LEU A 40 -12.51 -17.44 2.79
CA LEU A 40 -12.42 -16.30 3.69
C LEU A 40 -11.00 -16.16 4.24
N SER A 41 -10.47 -14.94 4.25
CA SER A 41 -9.21 -14.61 4.93
C SER A 41 -9.35 -13.35 5.76
N GLY A 42 -8.71 -13.34 6.93
CA GLY A 42 -8.61 -12.20 7.83
C GLY A 42 -7.15 -11.88 8.14
N LEU A 43 -6.85 -10.60 8.27
CA LEU A 43 -5.55 -10.08 8.66
C LEU A 43 -5.77 -9.00 9.72
N PHE A 44 -5.33 -9.27 10.93
CA PHE A 44 -5.24 -8.27 11.99
C PHE A 44 -3.78 -7.83 12.14
N ARG A 45 -3.54 -6.54 12.37
CA ARG A 45 -2.18 -6.02 12.59
C ARG A 45 -2.16 -5.02 13.73
N ILE A 46 -1.08 -5.05 14.51
CA ILE A 46 -0.63 -3.92 15.33
C ILE A 46 0.67 -3.46 14.69
N PHE A 47 0.82 -2.16 14.44
CA PHE A 47 2.02 -1.62 13.80
C PHE A 47 2.37 -0.23 14.28
N HIS A 48 3.63 0.13 14.11
CA HIS A 48 4.19 1.46 14.29
C HIS A 48 4.65 1.98 12.93
N GLN A 49 4.36 3.24 12.65
CA GLN A 49 4.88 3.97 11.51
C GLN A 49 5.47 5.30 11.97
N SER A 50 6.66 5.62 11.47
CA SER A 50 7.29 6.93 11.66
C SER A 50 7.83 7.47 10.34
N SER A 51 7.81 8.79 10.20
CA SER A 51 8.17 9.49 8.97
C SER A 51 9.25 10.52 9.25
N HIS A 52 10.27 10.54 8.40
CA HIS A 52 11.37 11.49 8.49
C HIS A 52 11.57 12.17 7.13
N LEU A 53 11.77 13.49 7.13
CA LEU A 53 12.29 14.17 5.93
C LEU A 53 13.77 13.84 5.74
N GLY A 54 14.20 13.83 4.49
CA GLY A 54 15.63 13.91 4.20
C GLY A 54 16.18 15.27 4.60
N ASP A 55 17.45 15.28 5.01
CA ASP A 55 18.18 16.44 5.45
C ASP A 55 18.45 17.42 4.31
N GLU A 56 18.70 16.96 3.09
CA GLU A 56 18.83 17.85 1.91
C GLU A 56 17.51 18.61 1.66
N TYR A 57 16.37 17.93 1.76
CA TYR A 57 15.06 18.56 1.56
C TYR A 57 14.78 19.66 2.61
N LEU A 58 15.24 19.48 3.85
CA LEU A 58 15.15 20.49 4.92
C LEU A 58 16.11 21.67 4.70
N LEU A 59 17.28 21.45 4.09
CA LEU A 59 18.25 22.51 3.80
C LEU A 59 17.78 23.42 2.65
N TYR A 60 17.14 22.84 1.63
CA TYR A 60 16.70 23.58 0.45
C TYR A 60 15.28 24.14 0.55
N ASN A 61 14.45 23.65 1.48
CA ASN A 61 13.08 24.12 1.64
C ASN A 61 12.82 24.62 3.06
N LYS A 62 12.23 25.82 3.19
CA LYS A 62 11.75 26.35 4.47
C LYS A 62 10.43 25.66 4.85
N ILE A 63 10.52 24.44 5.36
CA ILE A 63 9.37 23.63 5.78
C ILE A 63 9.49 23.35 7.27
N ASP A 64 8.40 23.57 8.01
CA ASP A 64 8.31 23.15 9.40
C ASP A 64 8.24 21.62 9.44
N ARG A 65 9.25 21.02 10.09
CA ARG A 65 9.30 19.57 10.26
C ARG A 65 8.16 19.11 11.16
N VAL A 66 7.29 18.26 10.64
CA VAL A 66 6.28 17.55 11.43
C VAL A 66 6.84 16.18 11.81
N ASN A 67 6.91 15.90 13.10
CA ASN A 67 7.38 14.59 13.58
C ASN A 67 6.23 13.57 13.54
N LEU A 68 5.86 13.14 12.33
CA LEU A 68 4.77 12.18 12.19
C LEU A 68 5.21 10.79 12.67
N SER A 69 4.56 10.31 13.71
CA SER A 69 4.76 8.97 14.26
C SER A 69 3.45 8.48 14.86
N TYR A 70 3.05 7.24 14.58
CA TYR A 70 1.85 6.67 15.16
C TYR A 70 1.89 5.16 15.30
N GLU A 71 1.18 4.66 16.30
CA GLU A 71 0.87 3.25 16.51
C GLU A 71 -0.59 3.01 16.16
N SER A 72 -0.85 1.98 15.37
CA SER A 72 -2.20 1.68 14.88
C SER A 72 -2.51 0.20 14.91
N ILE A 73 -3.81 -0.09 14.96
CA ILE A 73 -4.37 -1.39 14.66
C ILE A 73 -5.19 -1.34 13.38
N ASP A 74 -5.15 -2.42 12.62
CA ASP A 74 -6.12 -2.64 11.55
C ASP A 74 -6.62 -4.08 11.48
N LEU A 75 -7.82 -4.22 10.90
CA LEU A 75 -8.41 -5.48 10.52
C LEU A 75 -8.80 -5.41 9.06
N LYS A 76 -8.38 -6.40 8.28
CA LYS A 76 -8.81 -6.61 6.90
C LYS A 76 -9.46 -7.98 6.76
N LEU A 77 -10.58 -8.02 6.06
CA LEU A 77 -11.32 -9.24 5.73
C LEU A 77 -11.43 -9.35 4.22
N SER A 78 -11.32 -10.56 3.69
CA SER A 78 -11.42 -10.82 2.25
C SER A 78 -12.15 -12.12 1.95
N CYS A 79 -12.79 -12.16 0.78
CA CYS A 79 -13.51 -13.31 0.27
C CYS A 79 -13.11 -13.56 -1.19
N ASP A 80 -12.69 -14.78 -1.51
CA ASP A 80 -12.45 -15.23 -2.88
C ASP A 80 -13.75 -15.76 -3.52
N ILE A 81 -14.07 -15.31 -4.73
CA ILE A 81 -15.28 -15.65 -5.49
C ILE A 81 -14.88 -16.30 -6.82
N ASP A 82 -15.38 -17.52 -7.05
CA ASP A 82 -15.25 -18.28 -8.31
C ASP A 82 -13.85 -18.34 -8.92
N ARG A 83 -12.81 -18.36 -8.06
CA ARG A 83 -11.38 -18.36 -8.40
C ARG A 83 -10.89 -17.14 -9.19
N ALA A 84 -11.80 -16.22 -9.53
CA ALA A 84 -11.56 -15.10 -10.41
C ALA A 84 -11.42 -13.78 -9.65
N PHE A 85 -12.20 -13.61 -8.59
CA PHE A 85 -12.28 -12.36 -7.87
C PHE A 85 -11.89 -12.54 -6.41
N ARG A 86 -11.31 -11.49 -5.83
CA ARG A 86 -11.23 -11.31 -4.39
C ARG A 86 -11.82 -9.95 -4.06
N VAL A 87 -12.76 -9.91 -3.16
CA VAL A 87 -13.25 -8.66 -2.56
C VAL A 87 -12.71 -8.56 -1.15
N TYR A 88 -12.39 -7.35 -0.71
CA TYR A 88 -11.90 -7.13 0.64
C TYR A 88 -12.35 -5.79 1.19
N SER A 89 -12.46 -5.74 2.50
CA SER A 89 -12.67 -4.50 3.24
C SER A 89 -11.76 -4.47 4.46
N GLY A 90 -11.53 -3.28 5.00
CA GLY A 90 -10.77 -3.12 6.22
C GLY A 90 -11.11 -1.84 6.96
N ALA A 91 -10.74 -1.81 8.22
CA ALA A 91 -10.84 -0.64 9.08
C ALA A 91 -9.58 -0.55 9.94
N GLY A 92 -9.16 0.68 10.24
CA GLY A 92 -8.02 0.96 11.09
C GLY A 92 -8.32 2.03 12.13
N TYR A 93 -7.57 1.99 13.22
CA TYR A 93 -7.63 2.96 14.30
C TYR A 93 -6.23 3.30 14.79
N ILE A 94 -5.91 4.59 14.87
CA ILE A 94 -4.66 5.07 15.48
C ILE A 94 -4.83 5.09 17.00
N ILE A 95 -3.97 4.35 17.70
CA ILE A 95 -3.96 4.23 19.17
C ILE A 95 -3.14 5.36 19.79
N HIS A 96 -1.98 5.65 19.21
CA HIS A 96 -1.07 6.71 19.65
C HIS A 96 -0.54 7.45 18.43
N LYS A 97 -0.35 8.76 18.55
CA LYS A 97 0.01 9.65 17.44
C LYS A 97 0.79 10.86 17.93
N GLU A 98 1.74 11.27 17.12
CA GLU A 98 2.43 12.54 17.15
C GLU A 98 2.40 13.09 15.71
N PRO A 99 1.91 14.31 15.47
CA PRO A 99 1.21 15.20 16.41
C PRO A 99 -0.17 14.64 16.85
N SER A 100 -0.65 15.07 18.02
CA SER A 100 -1.91 14.59 18.61
C SER A 100 -3.19 14.97 17.82
N GLY A 101 -3.09 15.90 16.86
CA GLY A 101 -4.21 16.43 16.10
C GLY A 101 -4.81 15.51 15.03
N ILE A 102 -4.18 14.37 14.72
CA ILE A 102 -4.55 13.53 13.56
C ILE A 102 -5.77 12.65 13.86
N ASP A 103 -6.86 12.78 13.14
CA ASP A 103 -8.04 11.96 13.37
C ASP A 103 -7.78 10.46 13.10
N PRO A 104 -8.24 9.55 13.98
CA PRO A 104 -7.66 8.22 14.10
C PRO A 104 -8.26 7.16 13.18
N LEU A 105 -9.46 7.35 12.61
CA LEU A 105 -10.16 6.28 11.91
C LEU A 105 -9.80 6.21 10.42
N SER A 106 -9.78 4.98 9.89
CA SER A 106 -9.66 4.71 8.46
C SER A 106 -10.54 3.57 8.01
N ALA A 107 -10.90 3.58 6.72
CA ALA A 107 -11.60 2.49 6.07
C ALA A 107 -10.99 2.17 4.70
N GLN A 108 -11.13 0.92 4.28
CA GLN A 108 -10.63 0.41 3.01
C GLN A 108 -11.67 -0.52 2.38
N LEU A 109 -11.80 -0.45 1.06
CA LEU A 109 -12.59 -1.36 0.25
C LEU A 109 -11.85 -1.62 -1.06
N GLY A 110 -11.78 -2.86 -1.50
CA GLY A 110 -11.18 -3.16 -2.79
C GLY A 110 -11.62 -4.47 -3.40
N MET A 111 -11.25 -4.61 -4.67
CA MET A 111 -11.51 -5.79 -5.47
C MET A 111 -10.29 -6.09 -6.35
N GLU A 112 -9.91 -7.35 -6.38
CA GLU A 112 -8.90 -7.90 -7.26
C GLU A 112 -9.58 -8.86 -8.24
N TYR A 113 -9.14 -8.82 -9.49
CA TYR A 113 -9.45 -9.79 -10.51
C TYR A 113 -8.16 -10.51 -10.94
N ARG A 114 -8.23 -11.83 -10.98
CA ARG A 114 -7.23 -12.69 -11.55
C ARG A 114 -7.93 -13.65 -12.51
N SER A 115 -7.62 -13.55 -13.80
CA SER A 115 -8.27 -14.38 -14.80
C SER A 115 -8.14 -15.87 -14.45
N PRO A 116 -9.23 -16.67 -14.44
CA PRO A 116 -9.14 -18.11 -14.25
C PRO A 116 -8.34 -18.81 -15.35
N GLN A 117 -8.31 -18.21 -16.54
CA GLN A 117 -7.65 -18.72 -17.73
C GLN A 117 -6.29 -18.06 -17.95
N THR A 118 -5.45 -18.73 -18.74
CA THR A 118 -4.17 -18.22 -19.22
C THR A 118 -4.18 -18.08 -20.73
N PHE A 119 -3.36 -17.17 -21.23
CA PHE A 119 -3.25 -16.84 -22.65
C PHE A 119 -1.80 -17.00 -23.11
N LEU A 120 -1.58 -16.88 -24.43
CA LEU A 120 -0.27 -17.06 -25.08
C LEU A 120 0.40 -18.38 -24.69
N SER A 121 -0.26 -19.51 -24.95
CA SER A 121 0.25 -20.85 -24.62
C SER A 121 0.62 -21.00 -23.13
N ASN A 122 -0.26 -20.55 -22.24
CA ASN A 122 -0.11 -20.60 -20.78
C ASN A 122 1.02 -19.75 -20.20
N ARG A 123 1.43 -18.69 -20.90
CA ARG A 123 2.54 -17.82 -20.45
C ARG A 123 2.07 -16.56 -19.72
N ILE A 124 0.85 -16.10 -19.96
CA ILE A 124 0.35 -14.87 -19.33
C ILE A 124 -1.02 -15.09 -18.71
N ARG A 125 -1.28 -14.36 -17.63
CA ARG A 125 -2.58 -14.30 -16.97
C ARG A 125 -2.99 -12.85 -16.72
N PRO A 126 -4.09 -12.37 -17.30
CA PRO A 126 -4.63 -11.05 -17.01
C PRO A 126 -4.98 -10.89 -15.54
N ILE A 127 -4.68 -9.70 -15.00
CA ILE A 127 -4.97 -9.29 -13.64
C ILE A 127 -5.42 -7.82 -13.62
N ALA A 128 -6.27 -7.47 -12.67
CA ALA A 128 -6.69 -6.10 -12.42
C ALA A 128 -7.02 -5.91 -10.94
N ALA A 129 -6.95 -4.69 -10.43
CA ALA A 129 -7.38 -4.37 -9.08
C ALA A 129 -7.84 -2.91 -8.97
N VAL A 130 -8.77 -2.66 -8.06
CA VAL A 130 -9.13 -1.34 -7.56
C VAL A 130 -9.11 -1.39 -6.04
N ASP A 131 -8.45 -0.41 -5.43
CA ASP A 131 -8.38 -0.18 -3.99
C ASP A 131 -8.87 1.23 -3.69
N LEU A 132 -9.80 1.34 -2.74
CA LEU A 132 -10.36 2.58 -2.25
C LEU A 132 -9.98 2.71 -0.78
N ARG A 133 -9.38 3.83 -0.40
CA ARG A 133 -9.05 4.15 0.99
C ARG A 133 -9.61 5.49 1.39
N THR A 134 -9.87 5.63 2.67
CA THR A 134 -10.36 6.87 3.23
C THR A 134 -9.97 6.97 4.70
N TRP A 135 -9.73 8.20 5.15
CA TRP A 135 -9.32 8.54 6.50
C TRP A 135 -10.23 9.64 7.05
N GLU A 136 -10.52 9.57 8.34
CA GLU A 136 -11.27 10.59 9.07
C GLU A 136 -10.60 11.97 8.95
N GLU A 137 -9.27 12.01 9.11
CA GLU A 137 -8.43 13.23 9.00
C GLU A 137 -8.63 13.98 7.69
N ASN A 138 -8.96 13.24 6.62
CA ASN A 138 -9.17 13.78 5.29
C ASN A 138 -10.65 14.03 4.98
N ASN A 139 -11.49 14.21 6.01
CA ASN A 139 -12.94 14.37 5.89
C ASN A 139 -13.62 13.23 5.11
N TRP A 140 -13.09 12.01 5.24
CA TRP A 140 -13.56 10.83 4.53
C TRP A 140 -13.50 10.92 2.99
N ASN A 141 -12.69 11.84 2.44
CA ASN A 141 -12.42 11.86 1.01
C ASN A 141 -11.75 10.55 0.55
N VAL A 142 -12.16 10.04 -0.60
CA VAL A 142 -11.74 8.72 -1.09
C VAL A 142 -10.49 8.84 -1.97
N ASP A 143 -9.46 8.09 -1.60
CA ASP A 143 -8.26 7.86 -2.38
C ASP A 143 -8.47 6.61 -3.25
N VAL A 144 -8.10 6.70 -4.52
CA VAL A 144 -8.30 5.64 -5.52
C VAL A 144 -6.97 5.14 -6.03
N SER A 145 -6.75 3.83 -5.98
CA SER A 145 -5.65 3.13 -6.63
C SER A 145 -6.20 2.08 -7.58
N ALA A 146 -5.87 2.17 -8.86
CA ALA A 146 -6.24 1.19 -9.87
C ALA A 146 -5.00 0.56 -10.52
N ARG A 147 -5.07 -0.74 -10.78
CA ARG A 147 -4.00 -1.47 -11.48
C ARG A 147 -4.58 -2.41 -12.53
N LEU A 148 -3.89 -2.51 -13.66
CA LEU A 148 -4.26 -3.41 -14.76
C LEU A 148 -2.99 -4.00 -15.36
N GLY A 149 -2.94 -5.30 -15.59
CA GLY A 149 -1.73 -5.90 -16.11
C GLY A 149 -1.81 -7.38 -16.42
N VAL A 150 -0.63 -7.98 -16.53
CA VAL A 150 -0.45 -9.40 -16.76
C VAL A 150 0.55 -9.99 -15.79
N GLN A 151 0.23 -11.17 -15.26
CA GLN A 151 1.17 -12.03 -14.56
C GLN A 151 1.85 -12.96 -15.58
N LEU A 152 3.17 -13.05 -15.52
CA LEU A 152 3.94 -14.05 -16.25
C LEU A 152 3.86 -15.40 -15.52
N GLU A 153 3.45 -16.42 -16.23
CA GLU A 153 3.31 -17.80 -15.77
C GLU A 153 4.51 -18.64 -16.26
N ASN A 154 4.81 -19.76 -15.59
CA ASN A 154 5.88 -20.70 -15.97
C ASN A 154 7.30 -20.11 -16.05
N ILE A 155 7.65 -19.16 -15.19
CA ILE A 155 9.05 -18.86 -14.91
C ILE A 155 9.63 -20.10 -14.22
N GLU A 156 10.77 -20.63 -14.68
CA GLU A 156 11.32 -21.96 -14.32
C GLU A 156 11.41 -22.25 -12.81
N SER A 157 11.33 -21.22 -11.97
CA SER A 157 11.14 -21.31 -10.53
C SER A 157 9.65 -21.26 -10.16
N LYS A 158 9.03 -22.42 -9.87
CA LYS A 158 7.58 -22.62 -9.61
C LYS A 158 6.90 -21.69 -8.58
N ASN A 159 7.66 -20.96 -7.75
CA ASN A 159 7.13 -20.05 -6.74
C ASN A 159 7.31 -18.56 -7.07
N ARG A 160 7.99 -18.21 -8.16
CA ARG A 160 8.22 -16.80 -8.50
C ARG A 160 7.14 -16.31 -9.44
N LYS A 161 6.49 -15.20 -9.08
CA LYS A 161 5.54 -14.52 -9.96
C LYS A 161 6.10 -13.15 -10.32
N VAL A 162 6.12 -12.86 -11.61
CA VAL A 162 6.44 -11.52 -12.12
C VAL A 162 5.17 -10.94 -12.70
N GLN A 163 4.84 -9.71 -12.34
CA GLN A 163 3.69 -9.00 -12.86
C GLN A 163 4.13 -7.69 -13.50
N LEU A 164 3.60 -7.41 -14.69
CA LEU A 164 3.77 -6.15 -15.42
C LEU A 164 2.44 -5.41 -15.36
N MET A 165 2.45 -4.17 -14.87
CA MET A 165 1.23 -3.43 -14.59
C MET A 165 1.28 -2.00 -15.12
N LEU A 166 0.11 -1.52 -15.55
CA LEU A 166 -0.27 -0.12 -15.54
C LEU A 166 -0.83 0.20 -14.16
N GLU A 167 -0.41 1.32 -13.59
CA GLU A 167 -0.80 1.77 -12.26
C GLU A 167 -1.34 3.19 -12.35
N TYR A 168 -2.40 3.47 -11.59
CA TYR A 168 -2.99 4.79 -11.45
C TYR A 168 -3.31 5.02 -9.98
N PHE A 169 -3.02 6.23 -9.50
CA PHE A 169 -3.37 6.69 -8.17
C PHE A 169 -3.88 8.12 -8.22
N SER A 170 -4.92 8.41 -7.45
CA SER A 170 -5.43 9.76 -7.20
C SER A 170 -5.96 9.82 -5.78
N GLY A 171 -5.38 10.66 -4.94
CA GLY A 171 -5.80 10.80 -3.55
C GLY A 171 -4.76 11.51 -2.69
N HIS A 172 -4.91 11.42 -1.38
CA HIS A 172 -3.96 11.94 -0.41
C HIS A 172 -2.65 11.17 -0.48
N SER A 173 -1.55 11.87 -0.31
CA SER A 173 -0.22 11.29 -0.38
C SER A 173 -0.06 10.22 0.70
N PRO A 174 0.36 9.00 0.34
CA PRO A 174 0.64 7.94 1.31
C PRO A 174 1.91 8.23 2.11
N HIS A 175 2.72 9.20 1.69
CA HIS A 175 3.95 9.60 2.36
C HIS A 175 3.62 10.40 3.61
N GLY A 176 4.05 9.91 4.75
CA GLY A 176 3.52 10.34 6.03
C GLY A 176 3.59 11.86 6.23
N GLN A 177 4.72 12.51 6.01
CA GLN A 177 4.79 13.97 6.23
C GLN A 177 3.95 14.81 5.25
N PHE A 178 3.52 14.23 4.13
CA PHE A 178 2.70 14.88 3.13
C PHE A 178 1.25 14.39 3.16
N TYR A 179 0.80 13.75 4.24
CA TYR A 179 -0.52 13.12 4.36
C TYR A 179 -1.69 14.05 4.01
N ASN A 180 -1.52 15.36 4.16
CA ASN A 180 -2.53 16.39 3.86
C ASN A 180 -2.50 16.90 2.41
N ARG A 181 -1.56 16.44 1.57
CA ARG A 181 -1.44 16.82 0.16
C ARG A 181 -2.09 15.77 -0.71
N THR A 182 -2.76 16.20 -1.78
CA THR A 182 -3.22 15.28 -2.83
C THR A 182 -2.17 15.12 -3.92
N ILE A 183 -2.08 13.92 -4.45
CA ILE A 183 -1.23 13.56 -5.59
C ILE A 183 -2.03 12.73 -6.59
N GLU A 184 -1.65 12.83 -7.85
CA GLU A 184 -2.19 12.04 -8.94
C GLU A 184 -1.04 11.57 -9.81
N TYR A 185 -1.01 10.29 -10.16
CA TYR A 185 0.00 9.75 -11.06
C TYR A 185 -0.50 8.52 -11.80
N ALA A 186 0.10 8.28 -12.97
CA ALA A 186 -0.02 7.03 -13.70
C ALA A 186 1.39 6.53 -14.07
N GLY A 187 1.59 5.21 -14.09
CA GLY A 187 2.91 4.64 -14.31
C GLY A 187 2.90 3.18 -14.71
N LEU A 188 4.11 2.64 -14.86
CA LEU A 188 4.37 1.23 -15.13
C LEU A 188 5.04 0.60 -13.91
N GLY A 189 4.53 -0.56 -13.49
CA GLY A 189 5.04 -1.32 -12.36
C GLY A 189 5.54 -2.70 -12.77
N ILE A 190 6.65 -3.14 -12.18
CA ILE A 190 7.13 -4.52 -12.24
C ILE A 190 7.16 -5.06 -10.82
N HIS A 191 6.38 -6.10 -10.55
CA HIS A 191 6.24 -6.69 -9.20
C HIS A 191 6.80 -8.11 -9.18
N PHE A 192 7.62 -8.40 -8.18
CA PHE A 192 8.22 -9.72 -7.94
C PHE A 192 7.67 -10.31 -6.65
N TYR A 193 7.05 -11.49 -6.73
CA TYR A 193 6.57 -12.24 -5.57
C TYR A 193 7.39 -13.52 -5.39
N PHE A 194 7.80 -13.80 -4.15
CA PHE A 194 8.63 -14.93 -3.73
C PHE A 194 7.95 -15.78 -2.65
#